data_AF-A0AAV2YZK0-F1
#
_entry.id   AF-A0AAV2YZK0-F1
#
_cell.length_a   1.000
_cell.length_b   1.000
_cell.length_c   1.000
_cell.angle_alpha   90.00
_cell.angle_beta   90.00
_cell.angle_gamma   90.00
#
_symmetry.space_group_name_H-M   'P 1'
#
loop_
_entity.id
_entity.type
_entity.pdbx_description
1 polymer ?
#
loop_
_entity_poly.entity_id
_entity_poly.type
_entity_poly.pdbx_seq_one_letter_code
_entity_poly.pdbx_strand_id
1 'polypeptide(L)' 'MSRDRYRDVARCLHFADNEGASASSDCYYKVNLLVDALNKTFSSSFAIGKAISFDEGTIRCFGSRVPAKMYNPMKPHK' A
#
# COMPACT_ATOMS: atom_id res chain seq x y z
N MET A 1 -6.15 17.94 16.89
CA MET A 1 -5.08 17.11 17.51
C MET A 1 -3.81 17.96 17.60
N SER A 2 -3.04 17.88 18.68
CA SER A 2 -1.77 18.61 18.78
C SER A 2 -0.70 17.99 17.86
N ARG A 3 0.34 18.78 17.53
CA ARG A 3 1.45 18.32 16.69
C ARG A 3 2.11 17.06 17.24
N ASP A 4 2.34 17.02 18.55
CA ASP A 4 3.04 15.89 19.18
C ASP A 4 2.16 14.65 19.16
N ARG A 5 0.88 14.80 19.50
CA ARG A 5 -0.08 13.70 19.42
C ARG A 5 -0.20 13.13 18.00
N TYR A 6 -0.16 13.98 16.97
CA TYR A 6 -0.11 13.52 15.57
C TYR A 6 1.12 12.66 15.28
N ARG A 7 2.30 13.13 15.69
CA ARG A 7 3.56 12.41 15.46
C ARG A 7 3.58 11.07 16.16
N ASP A 8 3.03 10.98 17.37
CA ASP A 8 2.95 9.74 18.12
C ASP A 8 2.03 8.73 17.44
N VAL A 9 0.82 9.15 17.05
CA VAL A 9 -0.13 8.29 16.33
C VAL A 9 0.45 7.81 15.00
N ALA A 10 1.04 8.72 14.21
CA ALA A 10 1.56 8.39 12.89
C ALA A 10 2.69 7.36 12.93
N ARG A 11 3.48 7.32 14.00
CA ARG A 11 4.56 6.32 14.19
C ARG A 11 4.05 4.94 14.59
N CYS A 12 2.88 4.87 15.24
CA CYS A 12 2.31 3.65 15.78
C CYS A 12 1.20 3.05 14.90
N LEU A 13 1.03 3.55 13.67
CA LEU A 13 -0.01 3.06 12.78
C LEU A 13 0.38 1.70 12.20
N HIS A 14 -0.41 0.67 12.51
CA HIS A 14 -0.21 -0.70 12.06
C HIS A 14 -1.54 -1.29 11.59
N PHE A 15 -1.51 -2.03 10.48
CA PHE A 15 -2.71 -2.56 9.83
C PHE A 15 -2.76 -4.08 9.75
N ALA A 16 -1.73 -4.78 10.24
CA ALA A 16 -1.64 -6.23 10.22
C ALA A 16 -1.06 -6.76 11.53
N ASP A 17 -1.38 -8.02 11.81
CA ASP A 17 -0.78 -8.78 12.91
C ASP A 17 0.62 -9.26 12.48
N ASN A 18 1.64 -8.87 13.25
CA ASN A 18 3.03 -9.23 12.96
C ASN A 18 3.35 -10.67 13.38
N GLU A 19 2.54 -11.28 14.25
CA GLU A 19 2.72 -12.67 14.71
C GLU A 19 1.91 -13.66 13.86
N GLY A 20 1.16 -13.17 12.87
CA GLY A 20 0.35 -13.99 11.98
C GLY A 20 1.18 -14.83 11.01
N ALA A 21 0.66 -16.01 10.63
CA ALA A 21 1.33 -16.96 9.72
C ALA A 21 1.75 -16.34 8.37
N SER A 22 0.96 -15.39 7.85
CA SER A 22 1.22 -14.68 6.59
C SER A 22 2.48 -13.80 6.62
N ALA A 23 2.98 -13.43 7.81
CA ALA A 23 4.17 -12.60 7.94
C ALA A 23 5.44 -13.28 7.41
N SER A 24 5.43 -14.62 7.31
CA SER A 24 6.55 -15.43 6.84
C SER A 24 6.54 -15.72 5.33
N SER A 25 5.38 -15.65 4.67
CA SER A 25 5.20 -16.12 3.30
C SER A 25 4.92 -15.01 2.29
N ASP A 26 4.29 -13.92 2.72
CA ASP A 26 3.91 -12.81 1.85
C ASP A 26 4.65 -11.52 2.22
N CYS A 27 5.39 -10.94 1.29
CA CYS A 27 6.11 -9.69 1.53
C CYS A 27 5.22 -8.44 1.65
N TYR A 28 3.93 -8.52 1.28
CA TYR A 28 2.95 -7.43 1.33
C TYR A 28 1.91 -7.58 2.46
N TYR A 29 2.03 -8.58 3.33
CA TYR A 29 1.05 -8.90 4.38
C TYR A 29 0.62 -7.69 5.23
N LYS A 30 1.51 -6.71 5.42
CA LYS A 30 1.25 -5.50 6.20
C LYS A 30 0.18 -4.57 5.62
N VAL A 31 -0.09 -4.64 4.32
CA VAL A 31 -1.02 -3.74 3.61
C VAL A 31 -2.16 -4.47 2.92
N ASN A 32 -2.12 -5.79 2.79
CA ASN A 32 -3.15 -6.57 2.07
C ASN A 32 -4.57 -6.29 2.59
N LEU A 33 -4.76 -6.21 3.90
CA LEU A 33 -6.07 -5.90 4.48
C LEU A 33 -6.64 -4.56 3.97
N LEU A 34 -5.78 -3.55 3.77
CA LEU A 34 -6.19 -2.27 3.20
C LEU A 34 -6.48 -2.39 1.70
N VAL A 35 -5.63 -3.11 0.97
CA VAL A 35 -5.81 -3.33 -0.48
C VAL A 35 -7.12 -4.06 -0.75
N ASP A 36 -7.44 -5.09 0.02
CA ASP A 36 -8.69 -5.85 -0.07
C ASP A 36 -9.91 -4.98 0.23
N ALA A 37 -9.83 -4.16 1.29
CA ALA A 37 -10.89 -3.22 1.63
C ALA A 37 -11.12 -2.19 0.53
N LEU A 38 -10.04 -1.64 -0.07
CA LEU A 38 -10.10 -0.70 -1.18
C LEU A 38 -10.69 -1.35 -2.44
N ASN A 39 -10.23 -2.54 -2.80
CA ASN A 39 -10.75 -3.27 -3.96
C ASN A 39 -12.24 -3.60 -3.79
N LYS A 40 -12.67 -4.01 -2.59
CA LYS A 40 -14.08 -4.29 -2.29
C LYS A 40 -14.95 -3.03 -2.34
N THR A 41 -14.45 -1.92 -1.81
CA THR A 41 -15.20 -0.64 -1.83
C THR A 41 -15.30 -0.05 -3.23
N PHE A 42 -14.21 -0.07 -4.01
CA PHE A 42 -14.25 0.42 -5.39
C PHE A 42 -15.11 -0.44 -6.30
N SER A 43 -14.99 -1.78 -6.21
CA SER A 43 -15.80 -2.69 -7.03
C SER A 43 -17.30 -2.60 -6.74
N SER A 44 -17.70 -2.34 -5.48
CA SER A 44 -19.11 -2.16 -5.12
C SER A 44 -19.68 -0.79 -5.49
N SER A 45 -18.83 0.23 -5.62
CA SER A 45 -19.27 1.62 -5.80
C SER A 45 -19.13 2.13 -7.24
N PHE A 46 -18.41 1.41 -8.11
CA PHE A 46 -18.10 1.87 -9.46
C PHE A 46 -18.35 0.80 -10.52
N ALA A 47 -19.13 1.14 -11.55
CA ALA A 47 -19.34 0.29 -12.73
C ALA A 47 -18.34 0.65 -13.82
N ILE A 48 -17.53 -0.32 -14.23
CA ILE A 48 -16.51 -0.13 -15.29
C ILE A 48 -17.20 -0.02 -16.66
N GLY A 49 -16.80 0.97 -17.46
CA GLY A 49 -17.31 1.18 -18.80
C GLY A 49 -16.73 0.22 -19.86
N LYS A 50 -17.13 0.40 -21.11
CA LYS A 50 -16.72 -0.47 -22.24
C LYS A 50 -15.23 -0.39 -22.59
N ALA A 51 -14.58 0.74 -22.33
CA ALA A 51 -13.16 0.96 -22.62
C ALA A 51 -12.37 1.07 -21.31
N ILE A 52 -11.30 0.28 -21.21
CA ILE A 52 -10.42 0.22 -20.04
C ILE A 52 -8.99 0.31 -20.53
N SER A 53 -8.18 1.13 -19.86
CA SER A 53 -6.73 1.20 -20.06
C SER A 53 -6.03 0.69 -18.82
N PHE A 54 -4.97 -0.10 -19.01
CA PHE A 54 -4.09 -0.56 -17.95
C PHE A 54 -2.71 0.06 -18.13
N ASP A 55 -2.16 0.61 -17.06
CA ASP A 55 -0.81 1.17 -17.01
C ASP A 55 -0.25 1.04 -15.58
N GLU A 56 1.06 1.13 -15.42
CA GLU A 56 1.76 1.00 -14.15
C GLU A 56 1.90 2.35 -13.42
N GLY A 57 1.51 2.36 -12.15
CA GLY A 57 1.80 3.45 -11.22
C GLY A 57 2.98 3.10 -10.31
N THR A 58 4.05 3.89 -10.35
CA THR A 58 5.18 3.72 -9.43
C THR A 58 5.03 4.64 -8.23
N ILE A 59 4.85 4.05 -7.05
CA ILE A 59 4.78 4.79 -5.78
C ILE A 59 6.20 5.00 -5.25
N ARG A 60 6.50 6.21 -4.78
CA ARG A 60 7.79 6.52 -4.16
C ARG A 60 7.95 5.76 -2.85
N CYS A 61 8.96 4.89 -2.79
CA CYS A 61 9.32 4.15 -1.59
C CYS A 61 10.55 4.78 -0.89
N PHE A 62 10.35 5.34 0.30
CA PHE A 62 11.42 5.96 1.11
C PHE A 62 12.33 4.94 1.81
N GLY A 63 11.81 3.74 2.11
CA GLY A 63 12.59 2.68 2.74
C GLY A 63 13.57 2.03 1.76
N SER A 64 14.81 1.77 2.22
CA SER A 64 15.82 1.06 1.43
C SER A 64 15.63 -0.45 1.41
N ARG A 65 14.90 -1.01 2.40
CA ARG A 65 14.74 -2.45 2.63
C ARG A 65 13.35 -2.98 2.27
N VAL A 66 12.62 -2.29 1.41
CA VAL A 66 11.31 -2.76 0.93
C VAL A 66 11.56 -3.79 -0.17
N PRO A 67 11.13 -5.07 0.00
CA PRO A 67 11.42 -6.13 -0.98
C PRO A 67 10.88 -5.82 -2.38
N ALA A 68 9.74 -5.14 -2.44
CA ALA A 68 9.03 -4.72 -3.65
C ALA A 68 9.65 -3.53 -4.39
N LYS A 69 10.67 -2.89 -3.83
CA LYS A 69 11.23 -1.66 -4.41
C LYS A 69 11.97 -2.00 -5.71
N MET A 70 11.53 -1.38 -6.79
CA MET A 70 12.16 -1.51 -8.11
C MET A 70 12.66 -0.17 -8.61
N TYR A 71 13.77 -0.17 -9.33
CA TYR A 71 14.28 1.01 -10.04
C TYR A 71 13.63 1.09 -11.42
N ASN A 72 12.86 2.16 -11.67
CA ASN A 72 12.30 2.44 -12.98
C ASN A 72 12.85 3.79 -13.50
N PRO A 73 13.81 3.79 -14.45
CA PRO A 73 14.54 4.99 -14.83
C PRO A 73 13.66 6.04 -15.51
N MET A 74 12.55 5.62 -16.12
CA MET A 74 11.65 6.48 -16.88
C MET A 74 10.56 7.13 -16.01
N LYS A 75 10.48 6.76 -14.72
CA LYS A 75 9.50 7.33 -13.79
C LYS A 75 10.13 8.50 -13.01
N PRO A 76 9.34 9.51 -12.59
CA PRO A 76 9.85 10.69 -11.88
C PRO A 76 10.56 10.37 -10.56
N HIS A 77 10.15 9.29 -9.90
CA HIS A 77 10.75 8.79 -8.68
C HIS A 77 11.42 7.45 -8.98
N LYS A 78 12.71 7.40 -8.68
CA LYS A 78 13.60 6.27 -8.98
C LYS A 78 13.89 5.43 -7.73
#